data_AF-A0A7W1WG30-F1
#
_entry.id   AF-A0A7W1WG30-F1
#
_cell.length_a   1.000
_cell.length_b   1.000
_cell.length_c   1.000
_cell.angle_alpha   90.00
_cell.angle_beta   90.00
_cell.angle_gamma   90.00
#
_symmetry.space_group_name_H-M   'P 1'
#
loop_
_entity.id
_entity.type
_entity.pdbx_description
1 polymer ?
#
loop_
_entity_poly.entity_id
_entity_poly.type
_entity_poly.pdbx_seq_one_letter_code
_entity_poly.pdbx_strand_id
1 'polypeptide(L)'
;MTKRALPRLSLLVSLLMLGACTDSTGDYPALMPTDRLLAEPAIPGHAGIAMNSPDQVVSDLQAAGAALAVSKAEVTAAQITDDAALTARADALRAKAAALSAGRPVCADPAATDC
;
A
#
# COMPACT_ATOMS: atom_id res chain seq x y z
N MET A 1 62.68 30.04 -7.51
CA MET A 1 62.30 28.61 -7.56
C MET A 1 61.24 28.34 -6.49
N THR A 2 59.96 28.49 -6.82
CA THR A 2 58.86 28.43 -5.84
C THR A 2 57.70 27.60 -6.39
N LYS A 3 57.88 26.27 -6.46
CA LYS A 3 56.81 25.33 -6.86
C LYS A 3 56.99 23.98 -6.16
N ARG A 4 56.81 23.93 -4.84
CA ARG A 4 56.71 22.65 -4.08
C ARG A 4 55.66 22.65 -2.95
N ALA A 5 54.74 23.61 -2.92
CA ALA A 5 53.67 23.65 -1.92
C ALA A 5 52.28 23.21 -2.45
N LEU A 6 52.11 23.11 -3.78
CA LEU A 6 50.81 22.80 -4.39
C LEU A 6 50.24 21.38 -4.15
N PRO A 7 51.02 20.28 -4.08
CA PRO A 7 50.41 18.95 -4.05
C PRO A 7 49.69 18.66 -2.72
N ARG A 8 50.16 19.26 -1.62
CA ARG A 8 49.55 19.11 -0.30
C ARG A 8 48.23 19.86 -0.18
N LEU A 9 48.12 21.02 -0.82
CA LEU A 9 46.89 21.80 -0.86
C LEU A 9 45.81 21.08 -1.69
N SER A 10 46.20 20.51 -2.83
CA SER A 10 45.30 19.74 -3.69
C SER A 10 44.72 18.53 -2.96
N LEU A 11 45.55 17.77 -2.25
CA LEU A 11 45.11 16.61 -1.46
C LEU A 11 44.10 17.02 -0.37
N LEU A 12 44.39 18.11 0.36
CA LEU A 12 43.50 18.62 1.41
C LEU A 12 42.14 19.06 0.86
N VAL A 13 42.12 19.74 -0.28
CA VAL A 13 40.87 20.15 -0.95
C VAL A 13 40.07 18.94 -1.42
N SER A 14 40.74 17.91 -1.95
CA SER A 14 40.08 16.65 -2.32
C SER A 14 39.47 15.94 -1.10
N LEU A 15 40.18 15.88 0.03
CA LEU A 15 39.63 15.31 1.27
C LEU A 15 38.43 16.12 1.80
N LEU A 16 38.48 17.45 1.74
CA LEU A 16 37.35 18.30 2.14
C LEU A 16 36.13 18.09 1.24
N MET A 17 36.32 17.92 -0.08
CA MET A 17 35.23 17.67 -1.03
C MET A 17 34.59 16.29 -0.83
N LEU A 18 35.36 15.27 -0.46
CA LEU A 18 34.80 13.97 -0.07
C LEU A 18 34.01 14.07 1.25
N GLY A 19 34.47 14.87 2.21
CA GLY A 19 33.74 15.19 3.44
C GLY A 19 32.44 15.96 3.21
N ALA A 20 32.34 16.73 2.13
CA ALA A 20 31.12 17.45 1.75
C ALA A 20 30.06 16.55 1.07
N CYS A 21 30.44 15.37 0.59
CA CYS A 21 29.48 14.37 0.08
C CYS A 21 28.89 13.47 1.18
N THR A 22 29.48 13.45 2.38
CA THR A 22 28.81 12.87 3.55
C THR A 22 27.89 13.92 4.15
N ASP A 23 26.81 14.19 3.42
CA ASP A 23 25.71 15.04 3.89
C ASP A 23 25.01 14.34 5.06
N SER A 24 25.50 14.62 6.28
CA SER A 24 24.82 14.28 7.53
C SER A 24 23.76 15.33 7.90
N THR A 25 23.43 16.26 6.98
CA THR A 25 22.45 17.34 7.16
C THR A 25 21.19 17.18 6.30
N GLY A 26 21.11 16.16 5.46
CA GLY A 26 19.84 15.76 4.85
C GLY A 26 18.91 15.15 5.89
N ASP A 27 17.61 15.46 5.82
CA ASP A 27 16.52 14.77 6.54
C ASP A 27 16.33 13.32 6.06
N TYR A 28 17.44 12.63 5.76
CA TYR A 28 17.39 11.25 5.34
C TYR A 28 17.12 10.39 6.57
N PRO A 29 16.04 9.60 6.57
CA PRO A 29 15.72 8.77 7.71
C PRO A 29 16.88 7.81 7.97
N ALA A 30 17.21 7.63 9.25
CA ALA A 30 18.22 6.67 9.67
C ALA A 30 17.90 5.30 9.05
N LEU A 31 18.93 4.65 8.50
CA LEU A 31 18.78 3.32 7.92
C LEU A 31 18.25 2.36 9.00
N MET A 32 17.26 1.56 8.61
CA MET A 32 16.71 0.53 9.48
C MET A 32 17.83 -0.45 9.88
N PRO A 33 17.99 -0.79 11.17
CA PRO A 33 19.01 -1.73 11.60
C PRO A 33 18.89 -3.06 10.85
N THR A 34 20.03 -3.59 10.38
CA THR A 34 20.08 -4.85 9.61
C THR A 34 19.45 -6.01 10.38
N ASP A 35 19.59 -6.04 11.71
CA ASP A 35 18.99 -7.08 12.55
C ASP A 35 17.46 -7.08 12.51
N ARG A 36 16.83 -5.91 12.28
CA ARG A 36 15.38 -5.83 12.08
C ARG A 36 14.95 -6.20 10.67
N LEU A 37 15.80 -5.97 9.67
CA LEU A 37 15.51 -6.32 8.27
C LEU A 37 15.60 -7.84 8.06
N LEU A 38 16.51 -8.49 8.78
CA LEU A 38 16.74 -9.93 8.71
C LEU A 38 15.99 -10.70 9.81
N ALA A 39 15.19 -10.02 10.63
CA ALA A 39 14.37 -10.70 11.61
C ALA A 39 13.30 -11.53 10.89
N GLU A 40 13.12 -12.78 11.35
CA GLU A 40 12.05 -13.63 10.83
C GLU A 40 10.69 -12.96 11.07
N PRO A 41 9.89 -12.71 10.03
CA PRO A 41 8.59 -12.08 10.19
C PRO A 41 7.68 -12.97 11.02
N ALA A 42 6.98 -12.38 11.99
CA ALA A 42 6.02 -13.11 12.80
C ALA A 42 4.88 -13.63 11.91
N ILE A 43 4.66 -14.94 11.94
CA ILE A 43 3.53 -15.57 11.24
C ILE A 43 2.23 -15.18 11.94
N PRO A 44 1.27 -14.55 11.23
CA PRO A 44 -0.02 -14.19 11.83
C PRO A 44 -0.76 -15.42 12.34
N GLY A 45 -1.50 -15.30 13.44
CA GLY A 45 -2.19 -16.44 14.08
C GLY A 45 -3.17 -17.18 13.16
N HIS A 46 -3.76 -16.51 12.17
CA HIS A 46 -4.65 -17.12 11.17
C HIS A 46 -3.90 -17.95 10.11
N ALA A 47 -2.58 -17.74 9.94
CA ALA A 47 -1.76 -18.49 8.99
C ALA A 47 -1.22 -19.81 9.57
N GLY A 48 -1.49 -20.11 10.85
CA GLY A 48 -1.03 -21.34 11.49
C GLY A 48 -1.56 -22.63 10.82
N ILE A 49 -2.76 -22.58 10.22
CA ILE A 49 -3.32 -23.71 9.46
C ILE A 49 -2.56 -23.89 8.14
N ALA A 50 -2.24 -22.79 7.45
CA ALA A 50 -1.47 -22.83 6.20
C ALA A 50 -0.05 -23.38 6.40
N MET A 51 0.57 -23.10 7.55
CA MET A 51 1.91 -23.58 7.88
C MET A 51 1.93 -25.10 8.16
N ASN A 52 0.94 -25.61 8.89
CA ASN A 52 0.91 -27.01 9.33
C ASN A 52 0.17 -27.94 8.36
N SER A 53 -0.68 -27.40 7.48
CA SER A 53 -1.54 -28.17 6.58
C SER A 53 -1.90 -27.37 5.33
N PRO A 54 -0.94 -27.12 4.43
CA PRO A 54 -1.18 -26.35 3.21
C PRO A 54 -2.27 -26.99 2.32
N ASP A 55 -2.31 -28.32 2.24
CA ASP A 55 -3.30 -29.05 1.45
C ASP A 55 -4.73 -28.86 1.99
N GLN A 56 -4.89 -28.71 3.31
CA GLN A 56 -6.19 -28.44 3.93
C GLN A 56 -6.70 -27.06 3.54
N VAL A 57 -5.83 -26.05 3.53
CA VAL A 57 -6.18 -24.70 3.06
C VAL A 57 -6.64 -24.73 1.61
N VAL A 58 -5.92 -25.45 0.74
CA VAL A 58 -6.32 -25.60 -0.68
C VAL A 58 -7.70 -26.26 -0.80
N SER A 59 -7.93 -27.36 -0.07
CA SER A 59 -9.22 -28.06 -0.08
C SER A 59 -10.37 -27.18 0.41
N ASP A 60 -10.16 -26.43 1.51
CA ASP A 60 -11.17 -25.56 2.09
C ASP A 60 -11.54 -24.41 1.15
N LEU A 61 -10.53 -23.79 0.50
CA LEU A 61 -10.76 -22.78 -0.53
C LEU A 61 -11.51 -23.34 -1.74
N GLN A 62 -11.17 -24.54 -2.19
CA GLN A 62 -11.87 -25.18 -3.31
C GLN A 62 -13.33 -25.50 -2.96
N ALA A 63 -13.59 -26.00 -1.75
CA ALA A 63 -14.93 -26.27 -1.25
C ALA A 63 -15.76 -24.99 -1.12
N ALA A 64 -15.18 -23.93 -0.54
CA ALA A 64 -15.80 -22.62 -0.45
C ALA A 64 -16.10 -22.02 -1.84
N GLY A 65 -15.17 -22.16 -2.78
CA GLY A 65 -15.35 -21.74 -4.17
C GLY A 65 -16.49 -22.47 -4.88
N ALA A 66 -16.61 -23.79 -4.68
CA ALA A 66 -17.70 -24.59 -5.22
C ALA A 66 -19.06 -24.19 -4.62
N ALA A 67 -19.14 -24.00 -3.30
CA ALA A 67 -20.35 -23.54 -2.63
C ALA A 67 -20.80 -22.14 -3.11
N LEU A 68 -19.84 -21.23 -3.32
CA LEU A 68 -20.11 -19.90 -3.86
C LEU A 68 -20.55 -19.96 -5.32
N ALA A 69 -20.00 -20.87 -6.13
CA ALA A 69 -20.40 -21.04 -7.53
C ALA A 69 -21.87 -21.51 -7.65
N VAL A 70 -22.30 -22.44 -6.78
CA VAL A 70 -23.71 -22.88 -6.69
C VAL A 70 -24.60 -21.72 -6.26
N SER A 71 -24.22 -21.01 -5.19
CA SER A 71 -24.96 -19.85 -4.69
C SER A 71 -25.07 -18.75 -5.75
N LYS A 72 -24.01 -18.50 -6.53
CA LYS A 72 -24.03 -17.54 -7.62
C LYS A 72 -25.02 -17.95 -8.70
N ALA A 73 -25.07 -19.23 -9.10
CA ALA A 73 -26.02 -19.70 -10.11
C ALA A 73 -27.48 -19.52 -9.66
N GLU A 74 -27.78 -19.81 -8.39
CA GLU A 74 -29.13 -19.66 -7.82
C GLU A 74 -29.52 -18.19 -7.62
N VAL A 75 -28.60 -17.37 -7.08
CA VAL A 75 -28.83 -15.94 -6.83
C VAL A 75 -28.91 -15.15 -8.13
N THR A 76 -28.07 -15.45 -9.13
CA THR A 76 -28.13 -14.74 -10.43
C THR A 76 -29.41 -15.07 -11.19
N ALA A 77 -29.91 -16.30 -11.16
CA ALA A 77 -31.18 -16.64 -11.79
C ALA A 77 -32.38 -15.91 -11.14
N ALA A 78 -32.38 -15.74 -9.82
CA ALA A 78 -33.48 -15.09 -9.09
C ALA A 78 -33.40 -13.55 -9.05
N GLN A 79 -32.21 -12.95 -9.11
CA GLN A 79 -32.03 -11.49 -9.00
C GLN A 79 -31.84 -10.76 -10.35
N ILE A 80 -31.44 -11.45 -11.42
CA ILE A 80 -31.26 -10.85 -12.75
C ILE A 80 -32.58 -10.77 -13.53
N THR A 81 -33.62 -11.51 -13.13
CA THR A 81 -34.89 -11.58 -13.89
C THR A 81 -35.78 -10.34 -13.79
N ASP A 82 -35.40 -9.33 -13.00
CA ASP A 82 -36.15 -8.06 -12.89
C ASP A 82 -35.26 -6.85 -13.19
N ASP A 83 -35.05 -6.62 -14.49
CA ASP A 83 -34.29 -5.48 -15.03
C ASP A 83 -34.86 -4.13 -14.56
N ALA A 84 -36.17 -4.05 -14.33
CA ALA A 84 -36.81 -2.83 -13.83
C ALA A 84 -36.42 -2.56 -12.37
N ALA A 85 -36.42 -3.58 -11.51
CA ALA A 85 -35.94 -3.46 -10.14
C ALA A 85 -34.44 -3.13 -10.06
N LEU A 86 -33.62 -3.68 -10.95
CA LEU A 86 -32.20 -3.34 -11.04
C LEU A 86 -31.98 -1.89 -11.45
N THR A 87 -32.74 -1.41 -12.44
CA THR A 87 -32.69 -0.01 -12.90
C THR A 87 -33.10 0.95 -11.78
N ALA A 88 -34.20 0.66 -11.08
CA ALA A 88 -34.68 1.47 -9.97
C ALA A 88 -33.65 1.54 -8.82
N ARG A 89 -32.98 0.43 -8.50
CA ARG A 89 -31.90 0.41 -7.49
C ARG A 89 -30.69 1.23 -7.94
N ALA A 90 -30.29 1.11 -9.21
CA ALA A 90 -29.18 1.87 -9.75
C ALA A 90 -29.46 3.39 -9.73
N ASP A 91 -30.68 3.79 -10.06
CA ASP A 91 -31.13 5.19 -9.98
C ASP A 91 -31.10 5.71 -8.55
N ALA A 92 -31.61 4.92 -7.59
CA ALA A 92 -31.56 5.26 -6.17
C ALA A 92 -30.11 5.41 -5.65
N LEU A 93 -29.20 4.53 -6.07
CA LEU A 93 -27.77 4.66 -5.73
C LEU A 93 -27.16 5.94 -6.31
N ARG A 94 -27.45 6.25 -7.58
CA ARG A 94 -26.95 7.47 -8.23
C ARG A 94 -27.47 8.74 -7.54
N ALA A 95 -28.75 8.77 -7.16
CA ALA A 95 -29.33 9.86 -6.39
C ALA A 95 -28.65 10.03 -5.02
N LYS A 96 -28.42 8.93 -4.31
CA LYS A 96 -27.72 8.94 -3.02
C LYS A 96 -26.26 9.44 -3.16
N ALA A 97 -25.54 8.99 -4.17
CA ALA A 97 -24.17 9.42 -4.44
C ALA A 97 -24.09 10.92 -4.78
N ALA A 98 -25.06 11.45 -5.54
CA ALA A 98 -25.17 12.87 -5.83
C ALA A 98 -25.39 13.68 -4.55
N ALA A 99 -26.28 13.23 -3.66
CA ALA A 99 -26.52 13.89 -2.37
C ALA A 99 -25.27 13.90 -1.48
N LEU A 100 -24.55 12.78 -1.39
CA LEU A 100 -23.28 12.69 -0.64
C LEU A 100 -22.20 13.60 -1.23
N SER A 101 -22.15 13.72 -2.56
CA SER A 101 -21.17 14.57 -3.24
C SER A 101 -21.48 16.06 -3.05
N ALA A 102 -22.75 16.43 -3.02
CA ALA A 102 -23.19 17.79 -2.76
C ALA A 102 -22.95 18.23 -1.30
N GLY A 103 -23.02 17.29 -0.35
CA GLY A 103 -22.75 17.54 1.07
C GLY A 103 -21.27 17.46 1.45
N ARG A 104 -20.36 17.16 0.52
CA ARG A 104 -18.93 17.07 0.79
C ARG A 104 -18.29 18.45 0.61
N PRO A 105 -17.70 19.07 1.65
CA PRO A 105 -16.96 20.31 1.48
C PRO A 105 -15.78 20.06 0.54
N VAL A 106 -15.64 20.92 -0.48
CA VAL A 106 -14.46 20.89 -1.36
C VAL A 106 -13.35 21.63 -0.62
N CYS A 107 -12.39 20.87 -0.10
CA CYS A 107 -11.18 21.44 0.47
C CYS A 107 -10.40 22.13 -0.64
N ALA A 108 -10.14 23.43 -0.50
CA ALA A 108 -9.32 24.18 -1.45
C ALA A 108 -7.83 23.77 -1.38
N ASP A 109 -7.40 23.23 -0.23
CA ASP A 109 -6.05 22.74 0.04
C ASP A 109 -6.12 21.31 0.62
N PRO A 110 -5.52 20.30 -0.03
CA PRO A 110 -5.48 18.94 0.50
C PRO A 110 -4.61 18.77 1.77
N ALA A 111 -3.85 19.79 2.18
CA ALA A 111 -3.03 19.78 3.40
C ALA A 111 -3.73 20.38 4.63
N ALA A 112 -4.90 21.01 4.48
CA ALA A 112 -5.66 21.55 5.61
C ALA A 112 -6.40 20.43 6.36
N THR A 113 -6.30 20.42 7.68
CA THR A 113 -6.95 19.41 8.54
C THR A 113 -8.43 19.65 8.78
N ASP A 114 -8.91 20.86 8.49
CA ASP A 114 -10.30 21.23 8.65
C ASP A 114 -10.94 21.55 7.30
N CYS A 115 -11.86 20.66 6.90
CA CYS A 115 -12.92 20.89 5.93
C CYS A 115 -14.26 20.58 6.63
#